data_AF-A0A7C3BFW5-F1
#
_entry.id   AF-A0A7C3BFW5-F1
#
_cell.length_a   1.000
_cell.length_b   1.000
_cell.length_c   1.000
_cell.angle_alpha   90.00
_cell.angle_beta   90.00
_cell.angle_gamma   90.00
#
_symmetry.space_group_name_H-M   'P 1'
#
loop_
_entity.id
_entity.type
_entity.pdbx_description
1 polymer ?
#
loop_
_entity_poly.entity_id
_entity_poly.type
_entity_poly.pdbx_seq_one_letter_code
_entity_poly.pdbx_strand_id
1 'polypeptide(L)'
;MIAQAGAEVEALIRSEGGTALFVQTDVGDEESIRAMAEKVFATFGRVDILVNNAIIYRTGSILEIPIETWDQVYAVNLRGAVVAIRTFLPGM
;
A
#
# COMPACT_ATOMS: atom_id res chain seq x y z
N MET A 1 -11.70 -7.95 -7.96
CA MET A 1 -10.93 -8.03 -6.70
C MET A 1 -9.68 -7.15 -6.83
N ILE A 2 -9.15 -6.57 -5.74
CA ILE A 2 -8.01 -5.63 -5.78
C ILE A 2 -6.81 -6.19 -6.57
N ALA A 3 -6.54 -7.49 -6.43
CA ALA A 3 -5.48 -8.18 -7.19
C ALA A 3 -5.63 -8.09 -8.71
N GLN A 4 -6.86 -8.16 -9.22
CA GLN A 4 -7.15 -8.06 -10.65
C GLN A 4 -6.95 -6.63 -11.16
N ALA A 5 -7.46 -5.64 -10.43
CA ALA A 5 -7.30 -4.23 -10.81
C ALA A 5 -5.83 -3.79 -10.81
N GLY A 6 -5.02 -4.29 -9.86
CA GLY A 6 -3.59 -4.02 -9.81
C GLY A 6 -2.83 -4.53 -11.04
N ALA A 7 -3.11 -5.78 -11.46
CA ALA A 7 -2.51 -6.36 -12.65
C ALA A 7 -2.95 -5.67 -13.96
N GLU A 8 -4.22 -5.22 -14.03
CA GLU A 8 -4.74 -4.46 -15.16
C GLU A 8 -4.03 -3.10 -15.32
N VAL A 9 -3.82 -2.37 -14.22
CA VAL A 9 -3.08 -1.09 -14.25
C VAL A 9 -1.61 -1.30 -14.58
N GLU A 10 -0.96 -2.35 -14.06
CA GLU A 10 0.41 -2.70 -14.47
C GLU A 10 0.50 -2.93 -15.99
N ALA A 11 -0.43 -3.71 -16.55
CA ALA A 11 -0.48 -3.98 -17.98
C ALA A 11 -0.73 -2.70 -18.79
N LEU A 12 -1.60 -1.81 -18.32
CA LEU A 12 -1.86 -0.52 -18.96
C LEU A 12 -0.60 0.35 -19.01
N ILE A 13 0.08 0.55 -17.88
CA ILE A 13 1.32 1.36 -17.82
C ILE A 13 2.37 0.79 -18.78
N ARG A 14 2.52 -0.55 -18.82
CA ARG A 14 3.45 -1.22 -19.74
C ARG A 14 3.04 -1.02 -21.20
N SER A 15 1.75 -1.06 -21.52
CA SER A 15 1.24 -0.84 -22.88
C SER A 15 1.47 0.59 -23.38
N GLU A 16 1.56 1.56 -22.47
CA GLU A 16 1.88 2.96 -22.75
C GLU A 16 3.39 3.24 -22.80
N GLY A 17 4.23 2.20 -22.72
CA GLY A 17 5.70 2.29 -22.78
C GLY A 17 6.37 2.56 -21.44
N GLY A 18 5.62 2.59 -20.34
CA GLY A 18 6.16 2.69 -18.99
C GLY A 18 6.70 1.35 -18.45
N THR A 19 7.33 1.41 -17.28
CA THR A 19 7.70 0.21 -16.50
C THR A 19 6.86 0.18 -15.23
N ALA A 20 6.26 -0.97 -14.94
CA ALA A 20 5.42 -1.15 -13.75
C ALA A 20 5.61 -2.54 -13.14
N LEU A 21 5.42 -2.62 -11.83
CA LEU A 21 5.37 -3.85 -11.03
C LEU A 21 4.19 -3.73 -10.07
N PHE A 22 3.19 -4.59 -10.21
CA PHE A 22 2.17 -4.75 -9.18
C PHE A 22 2.67 -5.69 -8.10
N VAL A 23 2.54 -5.26 -6.84
CA VAL A 23 2.68 -6.13 -5.68
C VAL A 23 1.39 -6.03 -4.86
N GLN A 24 0.71 -7.16 -4.68
CA GLN A 24 -0.43 -7.20 -3.78
C GLN A 24 0.05 -6.99 -2.34
N THR A 25 -0.46 -5.94 -1.71
CA THR A 25 -0.01 -5.50 -0.38
C THR A 25 -1.21 -5.08 0.46
N ASP A 26 -1.28 -5.59 1.69
CA ASP A 26 -2.12 -5.04 2.74
C ASP A 26 -1.27 -4.09 3.59
N VAL A 27 -1.52 -2.79 3.50
CA VAL A 27 -0.74 -1.80 4.25
C VAL A 27 -1.08 -1.79 5.76
N GLY A 28 -2.13 -2.50 6.18
CA GLY A 28 -2.40 -2.76 7.60
C GLY A 28 -1.46 -3.81 8.20
N ASP A 29 -0.77 -4.59 7.37
CA ASP A 29 0.19 -5.62 7.76
C ASP A 29 1.64 -5.20 7.45
N GLU A 30 2.51 -5.21 8.47
CA GLU A 30 3.90 -4.82 8.30
C GLU A 30 4.70 -5.80 7.43
N GLU A 31 4.41 -7.10 7.54
CA GLU A 31 5.14 -8.10 6.77
C GLU A 31 4.82 -7.98 5.29
N SER A 32 3.56 -7.70 4.95
CA SER A 32 3.15 -7.34 3.60
C SER A 32 3.91 -6.13 3.05
N ILE A 33 4.07 -5.04 3.84
CA ILE A 33 4.85 -3.86 3.43
C ILE A 33 6.32 -4.21 3.21
N ARG A 34 6.93 -5.00 4.11
CA ARG A 34 8.33 -5.42 3.98
C ARG A 34 8.55 -6.26 2.71
N ALA A 35 7.67 -7.23 2.46
CA ALA A 35 7.72 -8.06 1.25
C ALA A 35 7.54 -7.24 -0.04
N MET A 36 6.71 -6.18 0.00
CA MET A 36 6.59 -5.24 -1.11
C MET A 36 7.89 -4.47 -1.33
N ALA A 37 8.48 -3.92 -0.27
CA ALA A 37 9.72 -3.16 -0.36
C ALA A 37 10.87 -3.99 -0.93
N GLU A 38 11.04 -5.24 -0.47
CA GLU A 38 12.06 -6.15 -0.98
C GLU A 38 11.95 -6.35 -2.50
N LYS A 39 10.73 -6.60 -3.01
CA LYS A 39 10.48 -6.75 -4.45
C LYS A 39 10.76 -5.47 -5.24
N VAL A 40 10.33 -4.32 -4.71
CA VAL A 40 10.53 -3.01 -5.34
C VAL A 40 12.02 -2.69 -5.44
N PHE A 41 12.78 -2.83 -4.35
CA PHE A 41 14.23 -2.57 -4.36
C PHE A 41 14.99 -3.57 -5.23
N ALA A 42 14.61 -4.86 -5.22
CA ALA A 42 15.22 -5.84 -6.10
C ALA A 42 14.97 -5.55 -7.60
N THR A 43 13.82 -4.96 -7.93
CA THR A 43 13.43 -4.70 -9.33
C THR A 43 13.97 -3.36 -9.85
N PHE A 44 13.89 -2.31 -9.04
CA PHE A 44 14.17 -0.94 -9.47
C PHE A 44 15.44 -0.35 -8.86
N GLY A 45 16.02 -0.99 -7.84
CA GLY A 45 17.22 -0.55 -7.13
C GLY A 45 17.02 0.60 -6.15
N ARG A 46 16.08 1.53 -6.41
CA ARG A 46 15.78 2.68 -5.54
C ARG A 46 14.32 3.12 -5.66
N VAL A 47 13.89 4.00 -4.74
CA VAL A 47 12.54 4.61 -4.76
C VAL A 47 12.66 6.12 -4.58
N ASP A 48 12.38 6.92 -5.61
CA ASP A 48 12.45 8.39 -5.50
C ASP A 48 11.22 9.01 -4.82
N ILE A 49 10.05 8.38 -4.98
CA ILE A 49 8.77 8.91 -4.51
C ILE A 49 7.98 7.80 -3.83
N LEU A 50 7.53 8.06 -2.60
CA LEU A 50 6.59 7.21 -1.87
C LEU A 50 5.25 7.94 -1.74
N VAL A 51 4.18 7.34 -2.27
CA VAL A 51 2.82 7.88 -2.18
C VAL A 51 1.98 7.03 -1.23
N ASN A 52 1.77 7.51 -0.01
CA ASN A 52 0.85 6.88 0.94
C ASN A 52 -0.61 7.25 0.61
N ASN A 53 -1.20 6.56 -0.37
CA ASN A 53 -2.57 6.82 -0.85
C ASN A 53 -3.61 5.83 -0.29
N ALA A 54 -3.19 4.67 0.21
CA ALA A 54 -4.11 3.63 0.67
C ALA A 54 -4.86 4.09 1.92
N ILE A 55 -6.19 4.08 1.86
CA ILE A 55 -7.08 4.34 3.00
C ILE A 55 -8.25 3.37 2.99
N ILE A 56 -8.77 3.09 4.19
CA ILE A 56 -10.14 2.63 4.37
C ILE A 56 -10.93 3.70 5.12
N TYR A 57 -12.19 3.86 4.75
CA TYR A 57 -13.10 4.72 5.49
C TYR A 57 -14.41 3.98 5.75
N ARG A 58 -15.09 4.40 6.82
CA ARG A 58 -16.39 3.89 7.24
C ARG A 58 -17.24 5.07 7.66
N THR A 59 -18.51 5.01 7.29
CA THR A 59 -19.50 6.04 7.58
C THR A 59 -20.62 5.42 8.42
N GLY A 60 -21.13 6.16 9.39
CA GLY A 60 -22.16 5.66 10.30
C GLY A 60 -22.17 6.43 11.62
N SER A 61 -23.15 6.14 12.46
CA SER A 61 -23.17 6.68 13.82
C SER A 61 -21.99 6.14 14.62
N ILE A 62 -21.37 7.00 15.43
CA ILE A 62 -20.27 6.57 16.33
C ILE A 62 -20.72 5.50 17.33
N LEU A 63 -22.03 5.44 17.62
CA LEU A 63 -22.62 4.44 18.52
C LEU A 63 -22.82 3.08 17.85
N GLU A 64 -22.74 3.01 16.51
CA GLU A 64 -23.04 1.81 15.72
C GLU A 64 -21.79 1.20 15.10
N ILE A 65 -20.70 1.97 14.96
CA ILE A 65 -19.44 1.49 14.39
C ILE A 65 -18.69 0.68 15.46
N PRO A 66 -18.40 -0.61 15.22
CA PRO A 66 -17.60 -1.42 16.14
C PRO A 66 -16.21 -0.83 16.34
N ILE A 67 -15.65 -0.94 17.54
CA ILE A 67 -14.33 -0.39 17.85
C ILE A 67 -13.22 -1.02 16.98
N GLU A 68 -13.37 -2.30 16.63
CA GLU A 68 -12.46 -3.05 15.77
C GLU A 68 -12.39 -2.44 14.37
N THR A 69 -13.44 -1.76 13.94
CA THR A 69 -13.45 -1.03 12.67
C THR A 69 -12.53 0.19 12.72
N TRP A 70 -12.48 0.87 13.87
CA TRP A 70 -11.54 1.97 14.07
C TRP A 70 -10.11 1.48 14.14
N ASP A 71 -9.86 0.33 14.77
CA ASP A 71 -8.53 -0.28 14.79
C ASP A 71 -8.03 -0.59 13.37
N GLN A 72 -8.90 -1.10 12.50
CA GLN A 72 -8.57 -1.30 11.08
C GLN A 72 -8.26 0.02 10.38
N VAL A 73 -9.05 1.07 10.62
CA VAL A 73 -8.82 2.41 10.04
C VAL A 73 -7.48 2.96 10.48
N TYR A 74 -7.13 2.85 11.77
CA TYR A 74 -5.83 3.28 12.28
C TYR A 74 -4.68 2.42 11.75
N ALA A 75 -4.87 1.11 11.63
CA ALA A 75 -3.88 0.20 11.08
C ALA A 75 -3.52 0.57 9.63
N VAL A 76 -4.51 0.83 8.78
CA VAL A 76 -4.29 1.19 7.36
C VAL A 76 -3.85 2.65 7.21
N ASN A 77 -4.67 3.59 7.69
CA ASN A 77 -4.56 5.00 7.29
C ASN A 77 -3.43 5.74 8.01
N LEU A 78 -3.06 5.28 9.22
CA LEU A 78 -2.04 5.94 10.04
C LEU A 78 -0.79 5.06 10.18
N ARG A 79 -0.94 3.89 10.81
CA ARG A 79 0.17 3.01 11.14
C ARG A 79 0.85 2.50 9.86
N GLY A 80 0.08 2.08 8.87
CA GLY A 80 0.57 1.62 7.56
C GLY A 80 1.44 2.65 6.87
N ALA A 81 1.00 3.91 6.81
CA ALA A 81 1.79 5.00 6.23
C ALA A 81 3.11 5.23 6.97
N VAL A 82 3.11 5.20 8.31
CA VAL A 82 4.33 5.34 9.11
C VAL A 82 5.29 4.17 8.87
N VAL A 83 4.78 2.94 8.81
CA VAL A 83 5.59 1.74 8.55
C VAL A 83 6.19 1.80 7.14
N ALA A 84 5.40 2.19 6.14
CA ALA A 84 5.89 2.37 4.78
C ALA A 84 7.02 3.40 4.71
N ILE A 85 6.87 4.57 5.35
CA ILE A 85 7.93 5.58 5.42
C ILE A 85 9.19 5.00 6.06
N ARG A 86 9.07 4.36 7.23
CA ARG A 86 10.22 3.75 7.93
C ARG A 86 10.92 2.67 7.09
N THR A 87 10.17 1.96 6.26
CA THR A 87 10.67 0.85 5.44
C THR A 87 11.38 1.36 4.19
N PHE A 88 10.80 2.33 3.48
CA PHE A 88 11.36 2.82 2.22
C PHE A 88 12.43 3.90 2.41
N LEU A 89 12.27 4.83 3.35
CA LEU A 89 13.12 6.02 3.47
C LEU A 89 14.64 5.76 3.48
N PRO A 90 15.17 4.68 4.11
CA PRO A 90 16.61 4.42 4.07
C PRO A 90 17.19 4.13 2.68
N GLY A 91 16.36 3.69 1.72
CA GLY A 91 16.74 3.35 0.34
C GLY A 91 16.20 4.29 -0.74
N MET A 92 15.63 5.44 -0.34
CA MET A 92 15.12 6.46 -1.26
C MET A 92 16.22 7.42 -1.75
#